data_AF-A0A946JER5-F1
#
_entry.id   AF-A0A946JER5-F1
#
_cell.length_a   1.000
_cell.length_b   1.000
_cell.length_c   1.000
_cell.angle_alpha   90.00
_cell.angle_beta   90.00
_cell.angle_gamma   90.00
#
_symmetry.space_group_name_H-M   'P 1'
#
loop_
_entity.id
_entity.type
_entity.pdbx_description
1 polymer ?
#
loop_
_entity_poly.entity_id
_entity_poly.type
_entity_poly.pdbx_seq_one_letter_code
_entity_poly.pdbx_strand_id
1 'polypeptide(L)'
;LNISSNVKRATLIDDREYKQEIDFTISHYNVYVANPYSDIKVVIKQNNREDNSITNLQPLFVKQDQLIYNYESENTFEAGNEFRHFDIKSIRYQSERIKEISSDSNNINVKLLTDISRSFEEFISIPDINGEFLINKQEAWNSETEAEYIKVNFSLLENRKISYGDIYLIGRFTDWKIKEDYKLQFNEISRRYECIALLKQGYYNYLYIVQDHSNKQTNLTFIEGSHYQTKNDYYIYVYYREIGKNYEQLIGFKKTSSELF
;
A
#
# COMPACT_ATOMS: atom_id res chain seq x y z
N LEU A 1 14.52 17.21 17.49
CA LEU A 1 13.64 16.06 17.73
C LEU A 1 14.32 14.82 17.16
N ASN A 2 14.29 13.68 17.85
CA ASN A 2 14.76 12.41 17.31
C ASN A 2 13.67 11.35 17.47
N ILE A 3 13.51 10.46 16.50
CA ILE A 3 12.54 9.38 16.52
C ILE A 3 13.31 8.07 16.34
N SER A 4 13.37 7.27 17.40
CA SER A 4 13.86 5.88 17.32
C SER A 4 12.66 4.96 17.14
N SER A 5 12.72 4.07 16.15
CA SER A 5 11.64 3.16 15.80
C SER A 5 12.17 1.75 15.62
N ASN A 6 11.31 0.77 15.88
CA ASN A 6 11.57 -0.65 15.65
C ASN A 6 10.32 -1.28 15.03
N VAL A 7 10.48 -1.95 13.88
CA VAL A 7 9.41 -2.70 13.23
C VAL A 7 9.64 -4.17 13.53
N LYS A 8 8.66 -4.83 14.15
CA LYS A 8 8.75 -6.21 14.57
C LYS A 8 7.45 -6.95 14.28
N ARG A 9 7.43 -8.26 14.51
CA ARG A 9 6.18 -9.04 14.48
C ARG A 9 5.27 -8.59 15.61
N ALA A 10 3.96 -8.68 15.41
CA ALA A 10 3.00 -8.38 16.46
C ALA A 10 3.27 -9.22 17.72
N THR A 11 3.16 -8.56 18.86
CA THR A 11 3.40 -9.16 20.18
C THR A 11 2.32 -10.20 20.50
N LEU A 12 1.06 -9.89 20.19
CA LEU A 12 -0.08 -10.78 20.37
C LEU A 12 0.03 -12.02 19.47
N ILE A 13 -0.22 -13.20 20.06
CA ILE A 13 -0.05 -14.50 19.39
C ILE A 13 -0.99 -14.62 18.17
N ASP A 14 -2.24 -14.19 18.32
CA ASP A 14 -3.27 -14.30 17.28
C ASP A 14 -2.91 -13.48 16.02
N ASP A 15 -2.15 -12.40 16.19
CA ASP A 15 -1.78 -11.45 15.13
C ASP A 15 -0.36 -11.68 14.58
N ARG A 16 0.45 -12.48 15.27
CA ARG A 16 1.90 -12.57 15.06
C ARG A 16 2.33 -12.96 13.65
N GLU A 17 1.52 -13.79 12.99
CA GLU A 17 1.82 -14.29 11.65
C GLU A 17 1.35 -13.34 10.53
N TYR A 18 0.46 -12.40 10.85
CA TYR A 18 -0.25 -11.57 9.87
C TYR A 18 0.04 -10.09 10.01
N LYS A 19 0.47 -9.62 11.19
CA LYS A 19 0.65 -8.20 11.48
C LYS A 19 2.09 -7.82 11.80
N GLN A 20 2.40 -6.56 11.52
CA GLN A 20 3.63 -5.90 11.90
C GLN A 20 3.31 -4.81 12.93
N GLU A 21 4.14 -4.74 13.97
CA GLU A 21 4.04 -3.79 15.07
C GLU A 21 5.16 -2.76 14.97
N ILE A 22 4.83 -1.48 15.18
CA ILE A 22 5.77 -0.37 15.06
C ILE A 22 5.89 0.34 16.40
N ASP A 23 6.94 -0.01 17.12
CA ASP A 23 7.29 0.66 18.36
C ASP A 23 8.16 1.86 18.07
N PHE A 24 7.90 2.97 18.75
CA PHE A 24 8.75 4.15 18.59
C PHE A 24 8.79 5.01 19.85
N THR A 25 9.87 5.79 19.95
CA THR A 25 10.09 6.77 21.00
C THR A 25 10.46 8.09 20.37
N ILE A 26 9.77 9.15 20.78
CA ILE A 26 10.03 10.52 20.36
C ILE A 26 10.84 11.20 21.46
N SER A 27 12.08 11.55 21.14
CA SER A 27 12.95 12.33 22.03
C SER A 27 12.90 13.82 21.65
N HIS A 28 12.49 14.67 22.59
CA HIS A 28 12.14 16.07 22.34
C HIS A 28 12.99 17.09 23.11
N TYR A 29 14.29 16.84 23.25
CA TYR A 29 15.26 17.72 23.95
C TYR A 29 15.23 19.21 23.55
N ASN A 30 14.86 19.52 22.31
CA ASN A 30 14.86 20.89 21.77
C ASN A 30 13.45 21.49 21.63
N VAL A 31 12.41 20.82 22.12
CA VAL A 31 11.02 21.25 22.00
C VAL A 31 10.36 21.15 23.38
N TYR A 32 9.86 22.27 23.87
CA TYR A 32 9.11 22.30 25.12
C TYR A 32 7.69 21.79 24.86
N VAL A 33 7.38 20.60 25.39
CA VAL A 33 6.05 19.98 25.28
C VAL A 33 5.38 20.09 26.64
N ALA A 34 4.41 21.01 26.76
CA ALA A 34 3.74 21.27 28.04
C ALA A 34 2.75 20.14 28.38
N ASN A 35 1.93 19.73 27.42
CA ASN A 35 1.03 18.60 27.54
C ASN A 35 1.17 17.65 26.35
N PRO A 36 1.98 16.58 26.48
CA PRO A 36 2.21 15.64 25.39
C PRO A 36 0.96 15.00 24.80
N TYR A 37 -0.11 14.85 25.58
CA TYR A 37 -1.35 14.19 25.14
C TYR A 37 -2.22 15.08 24.22
N SER A 38 -2.08 16.40 24.32
CA SER A 38 -2.79 17.36 23.47
C SER A 38 -1.91 17.98 22.40
N ASP A 39 -0.64 18.22 22.74
CA ASP A 39 0.25 19.05 21.94
C ASP A 39 0.96 18.23 20.88
N ILE A 40 1.13 16.92 21.09
CA ILE A 40 1.76 16.02 20.12
C ILE A 40 0.70 15.14 19.47
N LYS A 41 0.75 15.08 18.14
CA LYS A 41 -0.05 14.15 17.34
C LYS A 41 0.86 13.33 16.46
N VAL A 42 0.60 12.03 16.43
CA VAL A 42 1.37 11.09 15.59
C VAL A 42 0.46 10.51 14.52
N VAL A 43 1.00 10.42 13.32
CA VAL A 43 0.40 9.69 12.19
C VAL A 43 1.41 8.67 11.69
N ILE A 44 0.99 7.40 11.62
CA ILE A 44 1.81 6.30 11.09
C ILE A 44 1.16 5.82 9.78
N LYS A 45 1.95 5.70 8.71
CA LYS A 45 1.49 5.23 7.41
C LYS A 45 2.33 4.04 6.94
N GLN A 46 1.67 2.97 6.51
CA GLN A 46 2.31 1.84 5.84
C GLN A 46 2.40 2.13 4.33
N ASN A 47 3.56 1.97 3.72
CA ASN A 47 3.83 2.22 2.29
C ASN A 47 3.30 3.57 1.78
N ASN A 48 3.32 4.59 2.65
CA ASN A 48 2.77 5.93 2.38
C ASN A 48 1.29 5.93 1.97
N ARG A 49 0.53 4.94 2.46
CA ARG A 49 -0.92 4.81 2.28
C ARG A 49 -1.66 5.69 3.29
N GLU A 50 -2.67 6.39 2.80
CA GLU A 50 -3.55 7.19 3.66
C GLU A 50 -4.70 6.35 4.23
N ASP A 51 -5.17 5.36 3.46
CA ASP A 51 -6.40 4.60 3.73
C ASP A 51 -6.33 3.75 4.99
N ASN A 52 -5.14 3.29 5.38
CA ASN A 52 -4.91 2.50 6.58
C ASN A 52 -4.04 3.22 7.63
N SER A 53 -3.94 4.55 7.55
CA SER A 53 -3.12 5.32 8.48
C SER A 53 -3.62 5.22 9.91
N ILE A 54 -2.70 4.99 10.84
CA ILE A 54 -2.99 5.01 12.28
C ILE A 54 -2.78 6.44 12.76
N THR A 55 -3.83 7.00 13.36
CA THR A 55 -3.86 8.36 13.90
C THR A 55 -4.36 8.35 15.34
N ASN A 56 -4.21 9.46 16.05
CA ASN A 56 -4.68 9.65 17.43
C ASN A 56 -4.07 8.70 18.47
N LEU A 57 -2.88 8.16 18.18
CA LEU A 57 -2.10 7.45 19.20
C LEU A 57 -1.62 8.44 20.26
N GLN A 58 -1.72 8.01 21.52
CA GLN A 58 -1.24 8.73 22.68
C GLN A 58 0.07 8.09 23.17
N PRO A 59 0.95 8.82 23.86
CA PRO A 59 2.11 8.17 24.47
C PRO A 59 1.67 7.32 25.67
N LEU A 60 2.12 6.06 25.73
CA LEU A 60 1.87 5.18 26.88
C LEU A 60 2.65 5.65 28.11
N PHE A 61 3.89 6.09 27.88
CA PHE A 61 4.75 6.63 28.93
C PHE A 61 5.33 7.98 28.51
N VAL A 62 5.25 8.93 29.43
CA VAL A 62 5.86 10.25 29.33
C VAL A 62 7.02 10.33 30.32
N LYS A 63 8.23 10.53 29.81
CA LYS A 63 9.42 10.87 30.59
C LYS A 63 9.79 12.32 30.31
N GLN A 64 10.78 12.84 31.03
CA GLN A 64 11.18 14.25 30.95
C GLN A 64 11.41 14.76 29.50
N ASP A 65 12.12 13.98 28.68
CA ASP A 65 12.42 14.35 27.28
C ASP A 65 12.02 13.26 26.26
N GLN A 66 11.18 12.31 26.66
CA GLN A 66 10.83 11.14 25.84
C GLN A 66 9.35 10.78 25.93
N LEU A 67 8.75 10.52 24.78
CA LEU A 67 7.39 9.99 24.64
C LEU A 67 7.47 8.59 24.02
N ILE A 68 6.98 7.58 24.74
CA ILE A 68 7.12 6.18 24.36
C ILE A 68 5.77 5.64 23.86
N TYR A 69 5.79 5.06 22.65
CA TYR A 69 4.66 4.43 21.98
C TYR A 69 5.04 2.97 21.70
N ASN A 70 4.79 2.11 22.68
CA ASN A 70 5.08 0.67 22.67
C ASN A 70 3.81 -0.08 23.07
N TYR A 71 2.86 -0.10 22.14
CA TYR A 71 1.56 -0.74 22.29
C TYR A 71 1.63 -2.21 21.87
N GLU A 72 0.68 -3.03 22.32
CA GLU A 72 0.60 -4.42 21.87
C GLU A 72 -0.30 -4.60 20.64
N SER A 73 -1.23 -3.67 20.39
CA SER A 73 -2.24 -3.81 19.34
C SER A 73 -2.49 -2.54 18.51
N GLU A 74 -2.41 -1.36 19.12
CA GLU A 74 -2.89 -0.10 18.54
C GLU A 74 -1.94 0.47 17.49
N ASN A 75 -0.67 0.08 17.53
CA ASN A 75 0.40 0.41 16.58
C ASN A 75 0.69 -0.75 15.61
N THR A 76 -0.29 -1.64 15.41
CA THR A 76 -0.16 -2.79 14.50
C THR A 76 -0.85 -2.55 13.16
N PHE A 77 -0.24 -3.05 12.10
CA PHE A 77 -0.78 -3.04 10.74
C PHE A 77 -0.88 -4.46 10.23
N GLU A 78 -1.90 -4.75 9.42
CA GLU A 78 -1.87 -5.91 8.53
C GLU A 78 -0.62 -5.83 7.65
N ALA A 79 0.21 -6.86 7.69
CA ALA A 79 1.46 -6.86 6.95
C ALA A 79 1.22 -6.99 5.44
N GLY A 80 0.09 -7.59 5.03
CA GLY A 80 -0.25 -7.78 3.63
C GLY A 80 0.73 -8.72 2.92
N ASN A 81 0.90 -8.53 1.62
CA ASN A 81 1.80 -9.32 0.78
C ASN A 81 2.58 -8.39 -0.15
N GLU A 82 3.68 -8.87 -0.71
CA GLU A 82 4.45 -8.14 -1.72
C GLU A 82 3.52 -7.78 -2.90
N PHE A 83 3.67 -6.56 -3.41
CA PHE A 83 2.84 -6.05 -4.49
C PHE A 83 3.03 -6.88 -5.76
N ARG A 84 1.92 -7.13 -6.45
CA ARG A 84 1.99 -7.64 -7.82
C ARG A 84 2.57 -6.54 -8.68
N HIS A 85 3.29 -6.92 -9.72
CA HIS A 85 3.86 -5.96 -10.64
C HIS A 85 3.65 -6.34 -12.09
N PHE A 86 3.80 -5.36 -12.98
CA PHE A 86 3.96 -5.60 -14.40
C PHE A 86 4.74 -4.43 -15.03
N ASP A 87 5.34 -4.72 -16.17
CA ASP A 87 6.22 -3.78 -16.87
C ASP A 87 5.75 -3.59 -18.30
N ILE A 88 5.25 -2.40 -18.61
CA ILE A 88 4.85 -1.95 -19.95
C ILE A 88 5.69 -0.77 -20.43
N LYS A 89 6.97 -0.67 -20.00
CA LYS A 89 7.89 0.37 -20.46
C LYS A 89 8.17 0.30 -21.97
N SER A 90 8.01 -0.87 -22.59
CA SER A 90 8.06 -1.08 -24.03
C SER A 90 6.86 -1.91 -24.48
N ILE A 91 6.35 -1.60 -25.67
CA ILE A 91 5.30 -2.37 -26.35
C ILE A 91 5.87 -3.29 -27.43
N ARG A 92 7.20 -3.33 -27.59
CA ARG A 92 7.89 -4.10 -28.65
C ARG A 92 8.11 -5.55 -28.30
N TYR A 93 8.00 -5.90 -27.01
CA TYR A 93 8.20 -7.25 -26.51
C TYR A 93 7.30 -7.51 -25.29
N GLN A 94 7.04 -8.78 -25.01
CA GLN A 94 6.27 -9.21 -23.86
C GLN A 94 7.22 -9.37 -22.66
N SER A 95 7.03 -8.56 -21.61
CA SER A 95 7.70 -8.74 -20.32
C SER A 95 7.09 -9.91 -19.54
N GLU A 96 7.69 -10.30 -18.42
CA GLU A 96 7.34 -11.50 -17.64
C GLU A 96 5.83 -11.66 -17.36
N ARG A 97 5.13 -10.56 -17.07
CA ARG A 97 3.71 -10.56 -16.68
C ARG A 97 2.76 -10.25 -17.84
N ILE A 98 3.29 -9.99 -19.04
CA ILE A 98 2.50 -9.73 -20.24
C ILE A 98 2.22 -11.04 -20.97
N LYS A 99 0.94 -11.33 -21.16
CA LYS A 99 0.49 -12.47 -21.97
C LYS A 99 0.50 -12.15 -23.47
N GLU A 100 0.03 -10.95 -23.81
CA GLU A 100 -0.17 -10.56 -25.21
C GLU A 100 -0.12 -9.03 -25.33
N ILE A 101 0.41 -8.55 -26.45
CA ILE A 101 0.33 -7.16 -26.88
C ILE A 101 -0.31 -7.17 -28.25
N SER A 102 -1.42 -6.46 -28.40
CA SER A 102 -2.12 -6.29 -29.67
C SER A 102 -2.28 -4.80 -29.98
N SER A 103 -2.29 -4.48 -31.26
CA SER A 103 -2.52 -3.12 -31.74
C SER A 103 -3.68 -3.14 -32.73
N ASP A 104 -4.70 -2.34 -32.43
CA ASP A 104 -5.77 -1.99 -33.35
C ASP A 104 -5.44 -0.61 -33.96
N SER A 105 -6.19 -0.19 -34.98
CA SER A 105 -5.92 1.03 -35.77
C SER A 105 -5.65 2.29 -34.93
N ASN A 106 -6.26 2.39 -33.74
CA ASN A 106 -6.14 3.56 -32.85
C ASN A 106 -5.75 3.23 -31.40
N ASN A 107 -5.55 1.96 -31.04
CA ASN A 107 -5.30 1.59 -29.63
C ASN A 107 -4.29 0.46 -29.52
N ILE A 108 -3.44 0.54 -28.50
CA ILE A 108 -2.61 -0.58 -28.06
C ILE A 108 -3.30 -1.20 -26.85
N ASN A 109 -3.48 -2.52 -26.91
CA ASN A 109 -4.02 -3.32 -25.82
C ASN A 109 -2.93 -4.27 -25.31
N VAL A 110 -2.78 -4.32 -23.99
CA VAL A 110 -1.87 -5.25 -23.31
C VAL A 110 -2.71 -6.15 -22.43
N LYS A 111 -2.60 -7.46 -22.61
CA LYS A 111 -3.23 -8.46 -21.76
C LYS A 111 -2.20 -9.01 -20.79
N LEU A 112 -2.50 -8.94 -19.49
CA LEU A 112 -1.65 -9.54 -18.47
C LEU A 112 -1.92 -11.05 -18.34
N LEU A 113 -0.96 -11.77 -17.77
CA LEU A 113 -1.19 -13.12 -17.29
C LEU A 113 -2.29 -13.10 -16.23
N THR A 114 -3.09 -14.17 -16.17
CA THR A 114 -4.15 -14.28 -15.17
C THR A 114 -3.54 -14.53 -13.80
N ASP A 115 -3.87 -13.67 -12.85
CA ASP A 115 -3.54 -13.81 -11.45
C ASP A 115 -4.41 -14.85 -10.74
N ILE A 116 -3.91 -15.36 -9.64
CA ILE A 116 -4.63 -16.22 -8.70
C ILE A 116 -4.60 -15.59 -7.31
N SER A 117 -5.58 -15.94 -6.47
CA SER A 117 -5.58 -15.57 -5.05
C SER A 117 -4.32 -16.15 -4.36
N ARG A 118 -3.72 -15.35 -3.49
CA ARG A 118 -2.52 -15.68 -2.70
C ARG A 118 -2.83 -15.86 -1.20
N SER A 119 -4.09 -15.73 -0.78
CA SER A 119 -4.46 -15.74 0.65
C SER A 119 -4.12 -17.01 1.41
N PHE A 120 -3.95 -18.14 0.71
CA PHE A 120 -3.60 -19.43 1.31
C PHE A 120 -2.24 -19.97 0.81
N GLU A 121 -1.51 -19.16 0.04
CA GLU A 121 -0.19 -19.52 -0.46
C GLU A 121 0.88 -19.23 0.60
N GLU A 122 2.01 -19.92 0.51
CA GLU A 122 3.17 -19.60 1.33
C GLU A 122 3.78 -18.25 0.89
N PHE A 123 4.39 -17.54 1.85
CA PHE A 123 5.03 -16.26 1.55
C PHE A 123 6.25 -16.44 0.64
N ILE A 124 6.30 -15.63 -0.42
CA ILE A 124 7.44 -15.54 -1.33
C ILE A 124 7.92 -14.09 -1.37
N SER A 125 9.19 -13.88 -1.02
CA SER A 125 9.83 -12.57 -1.10
C SER A 125 10.12 -12.21 -2.56
N ILE A 126 9.32 -11.30 -3.12
CA ILE A 126 9.52 -10.75 -4.46
C ILE A 126 9.82 -9.26 -4.31
N PRO A 127 10.97 -8.76 -4.80
CA PRO A 127 11.27 -7.34 -4.74
C PRO A 127 10.22 -6.51 -5.48
N ASP A 128 9.72 -5.48 -4.83
CA ASP A 128 8.79 -4.52 -5.38
C ASP A 128 9.21 -3.07 -5.05
N ILE A 129 8.34 -2.10 -5.36
CA ILE A 129 8.49 -0.69 -4.98
C ILE A 129 7.36 -0.24 -4.06
N ASN A 130 6.88 -1.13 -3.18
CA ASN A 130 5.87 -0.85 -2.15
C ASN A 130 4.59 -0.17 -2.67
N GLY A 131 4.13 -0.57 -3.86
CA GLY A 131 2.90 -0.05 -4.45
C GLY A 131 3.04 1.20 -5.31
N GLU A 132 4.26 1.73 -5.44
CA GLU A 132 4.57 2.84 -6.34
C GLU A 132 4.46 2.44 -7.82
N PHE A 133 4.56 3.43 -8.71
CA PHE A 133 4.68 3.23 -10.15
C PHE A 133 5.72 4.16 -10.73
N LEU A 134 6.32 3.75 -11.84
CA LEU A 134 7.36 4.50 -12.54
C LEU A 134 6.97 4.68 -13.99
N ILE A 135 6.60 5.91 -14.37
CA ILE A 135 6.38 6.26 -15.77
C ILE A 135 7.71 6.27 -16.50
N ASN A 136 7.83 5.38 -17.47
CA ASN A 136 9.03 5.28 -18.28
C ASN A 136 8.71 4.61 -19.62
N LYS A 137 9.28 5.13 -20.71
CA LYS A 137 9.25 4.52 -22.04
C LYS A 137 10.68 4.23 -22.45
N GLN A 138 10.99 2.98 -22.69
CA GLN A 138 12.37 2.55 -22.94
C GLN A 138 12.94 3.16 -24.23
N GLU A 139 12.08 3.42 -25.21
CA GLU A 139 12.45 4.01 -26.49
C GLU A 139 12.44 5.55 -26.49
N ALA A 140 12.10 6.18 -25.37
CA ALA A 140 11.96 7.63 -25.28
C ALA A 140 13.25 8.32 -24.86
N TRP A 141 13.41 9.56 -25.32
CA TRP A 141 14.37 10.49 -24.72
C TRP A 141 13.76 11.18 -23.51
N ASN A 142 12.48 11.57 -23.61
CA ASN A 142 11.69 12.09 -22.50
C ASN A 142 10.39 11.30 -22.31
N SER A 143 10.44 10.32 -21.39
CA SER A 143 9.29 9.50 -21.02
C SER A 143 8.08 10.29 -20.52
N GLU A 144 8.24 11.49 -19.96
CA GLU A 144 7.09 12.26 -19.47
C GLU A 144 6.17 12.73 -20.59
N THR A 145 6.73 13.04 -21.76
CA THR A 145 6.00 13.56 -22.92
C THR A 145 5.78 12.51 -24.00
N GLU A 146 6.63 11.49 -24.07
CA GLU A 146 6.64 10.50 -25.16
C GLU A 146 5.97 9.17 -24.78
N ALA A 147 5.73 8.91 -23.49
CA ALA A 147 5.03 7.71 -23.04
C ALA A 147 3.54 7.76 -23.42
N GLU A 148 3.07 6.64 -23.99
CA GLU A 148 1.71 6.49 -24.48
C GLU A 148 0.78 5.91 -23.42
N TYR A 149 -0.52 6.14 -23.58
CA TYR A 149 -1.56 5.49 -22.78
C TYR A 149 -2.01 4.20 -23.47
N ILE A 150 -2.06 3.12 -22.69
CA ILE A 150 -2.31 1.76 -23.14
C ILE A 150 -3.50 1.19 -22.36
N LYS A 151 -4.37 0.44 -23.05
CA LYS A 151 -5.43 -0.33 -22.39
C LYS A 151 -4.84 -1.62 -21.84
N VAL A 152 -4.72 -1.71 -20.53
CA VAL A 152 -4.19 -2.88 -19.83
C VAL A 152 -5.36 -3.71 -19.31
N ASN A 153 -5.43 -4.97 -19.74
CA ASN A 153 -6.43 -5.94 -19.33
C ASN A 153 -5.89 -6.82 -18.20
N PHE A 154 -6.40 -6.58 -17.00
CA PHE A 154 -6.15 -7.34 -15.79
C PHE A 154 -7.12 -8.52 -15.71
N SER A 155 -6.63 -9.65 -15.20
CA SER A 155 -7.42 -10.87 -15.08
C SER A 155 -7.09 -11.56 -13.78
N LEU A 156 -8.10 -11.79 -12.94
CA LEU A 156 -8.00 -12.54 -11.69
C LEU A 156 -8.87 -13.79 -11.78
N LEU A 157 -8.27 -14.96 -11.57
CA LEU A 157 -8.97 -16.23 -11.45
C LEU A 157 -9.55 -16.35 -10.05
N GLU A 158 -10.85 -16.14 -9.95
CA GLU A 158 -11.66 -16.48 -8.79
C GLU A 158 -12.89 -17.22 -9.30
N ASN A 159 -13.08 -18.46 -8.87
CA ASN A 159 -14.03 -19.37 -9.51
C ASN A 159 -15.50 -19.02 -9.18
N ARG A 160 -15.73 -18.13 -8.22
CA ARG A 160 -17.05 -17.72 -7.76
C ARG A 160 -17.15 -16.21 -7.67
N LYS A 161 -18.27 -15.67 -8.14
CA LYS A 161 -18.60 -14.27 -7.91
C LYS A 161 -18.81 -14.02 -6.42
N ILE A 162 -18.09 -13.04 -5.87
CA ILE A 162 -18.31 -12.50 -4.54
C ILE A 162 -19.68 -11.82 -4.51
N SER A 163 -20.54 -12.24 -3.57
CA SER A 163 -21.92 -11.73 -3.45
C SER A 163 -22.04 -10.49 -2.57
N TYR A 164 -21.10 -10.29 -1.65
CA TYR A 164 -21.16 -9.24 -0.63
C TYR A 164 -20.30 -8.01 -0.95
N GLY A 165 -19.52 -8.05 -2.03
CA GLY A 165 -18.59 -6.97 -2.36
C GLY A 165 -18.04 -7.04 -3.77
N ASP A 166 -17.37 -5.96 -4.15
CA ASP A 166 -16.71 -5.77 -5.43
C ASP A 166 -15.19 -5.84 -5.28
N ILE A 167 -14.49 -6.26 -6.33
CA ILE A 167 -13.03 -6.29 -6.38
C ILE A 167 -12.52 -5.09 -7.17
N TYR A 168 -11.50 -4.41 -6.66
CA TYR A 168 -10.83 -3.29 -7.31
C TYR A 168 -9.33 -3.53 -7.39
N LEU A 169 -8.70 -2.90 -8.39
CA LEU A 169 -7.25 -2.71 -8.39
C LEU A 169 -6.91 -1.52 -7.48
N ILE A 170 -5.88 -1.69 -6.65
CA ILE A 170 -5.37 -0.63 -5.80
C ILE A 170 -3.84 -0.54 -5.91
N GLY A 171 -3.33 0.68 -5.80
CA GLY A 171 -1.90 1.01 -5.85
C GLY A 171 -1.73 2.53 -5.89
N ARG A 172 -0.48 3.01 -5.90
CA ARG A 172 -0.22 4.45 -5.90
C ARG A 172 -0.83 5.19 -7.11
N PHE A 173 -0.95 4.53 -8.26
CA PHE A 173 -1.58 5.08 -9.48
C PHE A 173 -3.08 5.37 -9.30
N THR A 174 -3.73 4.74 -8.32
CA THR A 174 -5.12 5.04 -7.92
C THR A 174 -5.21 6.07 -6.79
N ASP A 175 -4.07 6.60 -6.33
CA ASP A 175 -3.93 7.38 -5.08
C ASP A 175 -4.48 6.64 -3.86
N TRP A 176 -4.39 5.30 -3.85
CA TRP A 176 -4.92 4.43 -2.79
C TRP A 176 -6.43 4.57 -2.57
N LYS A 177 -7.18 4.98 -3.60
CA LYS A 177 -8.63 5.18 -3.54
C LYS A 177 -9.36 4.15 -4.39
N ILE A 178 -10.50 3.71 -3.89
CA ILE A 178 -11.44 2.91 -4.68
C ILE A 178 -12.06 3.80 -5.76
N LYS A 179 -11.84 3.43 -7.02
CA LYS A 179 -12.26 4.14 -8.22
C LYS A 179 -12.97 3.15 -9.15
N GLU A 180 -14.12 3.56 -9.70
CA GLU A 180 -14.92 2.69 -10.59
C GLU A 180 -14.17 2.27 -11.85
N ASP A 181 -13.26 3.11 -12.35
CA ASP A 181 -12.41 2.80 -13.53
C ASP A 181 -11.50 1.57 -13.31
N TYR A 182 -11.31 1.16 -12.06
CA TYR A 182 -10.44 0.05 -11.65
C TYR A 182 -11.22 -1.10 -11.02
N LYS A 183 -12.55 -1.11 -11.18
CA LYS A 183 -13.43 -2.19 -10.72
C LYS A 183 -13.34 -3.40 -11.65
N LEU A 184 -13.12 -4.58 -11.08
CA LEU A 184 -13.16 -5.82 -11.85
C LEU A 184 -14.59 -6.31 -12.02
N GLN A 185 -14.90 -6.78 -13.22
CA GLN A 185 -16.19 -7.37 -13.56
C GLN A 185 -16.05 -8.89 -13.67
N PHE A 186 -16.96 -9.62 -13.02
CA PHE A 186 -16.98 -11.07 -13.11
C PHE A 186 -17.58 -11.52 -14.45
N ASN A 187 -16.81 -12.31 -15.19
CA ASN A 187 -17.23 -12.93 -16.44
C ASN A 187 -17.64 -14.39 -16.16
N GLU A 188 -18.93 -14.69 -16.30
CA GLU A 188 -19.49 -16.02 -15.98
C GLU A 188 -18.99 -17.14 -16.91
N ILE A 189 -18.63 -16.79 -18.16
CA ILE A 189 -18.17 -17.76 -19.17
C ILE A 189 -16.74 -18.17 -18.86
N SER A 190 -15.85 -17.19 -18.65
CA SER A 190 -14.43 -17.46 -18.36
C SER A 190 -14.17 -17.80 -16.89
N ARG A 191 -15.15 -17.56 -16.00
CA ARG A 191 -15.06 -17.68 -14.53
C ARG A 191 -13.89 -16.90 -13.95
N ARG A 192 -13.74 -15.65 -14.41
CA ARG A 192 -12.65 -14.75 -14.01
C ARG A 192 -13.19 -13.35 -13.81
N TYR A 193 -12.51 -12.59 -12.98
CA TYR A 193 -12.67 -11.16 -12.87
C TYR A 193 -11.75 -10.47 -13.87
N GLU A 194 -12.29 -9.51 -14.62
CA GLU A 194 -11.57 -8.79 -15.67
C GLU A 194 -11.75 -7.28 -15.49
N CYS A 195 -10.68 -6.51 -15.70
CA CYS A 195 -10.70 -5.04 -15.66
C CYS A 195 -9.82 -4.49 -16.78
N ILE A 196 -10.33 -3.50 -17.52
CA ILE A 196 -9.55 -2.78 -18.53
C ILE A 196 -9.26 -1.39 -17.99
N ALA A 197 -8.00 -1.12 -17.68
CA ALA A 197 -7.55 0.19 -17.19
C ALA A 197 -6.69 0.91 -18.24
N LEU A 198 -6.89 2.21 -18.39
CA LEU A 198 -6.05 3.04 -19.25
C LEU A 198 -4.85 3.56 -18.45
N LEU A 199 -3.66 3.03 -18.73
CA LEU A 199 -2.43 3.33 -17.99
C LEU A 199 -1.34 3.83 -18.93
N LYS A 200 -0.53 4.79 -18.45
CA LYS A 200 0.61 5.30 -19.21
C LYS A 200 1.77 4.30 -19.17
N GLN A 201 2.61 4.22 -20.19
CA GLN A 201 3.76 3.29 -20.19
C GLN A 201 4.65 3.46 -18.94
N GLY A 202 5.04 2.33 -18.36
CA GLY A 202 5.77 2.32 -17.10
C GLY A 202 5.79 0.96 -16.42
N TYR A 203 6.35 0.96 -15.22
CA TYR A 203 6.32 -0.16 -14.28
C TYR A 203 5.31 0.16 -13.18
N TYR A 204 4.44 -0.79 -12.85
CA TYR A 204 3.36 -0.58 -11.89
C TYR A 204 3.36 -1.67 -10.83
N ASN A 205 3.18 -1.27 -9.59
CA ASN A 205 2.75 -2.15 -8.52
C ASN A 205 1.25 -2.01 -8.26
N TYR A 206 0.60 -3.13 -7.97
CA TYR A 206 -0.82 -3.18 -7.69
C TYR A 206 -1.16 -4.37 -6.77
N LEU A 207 -2.32 -4.28 -6.15
CA LEU A 207 -2.96 -5.34 -5.38
C LEU A 207 -4.43 -5.39 -5.75
N TYR A 208 -5.08 -6.50 -5.44
CA TYR A 208 -6.53 -6.61 -5.45
C TYR A 208 -7.09 -6.33 -4.06
N ILE A 209 -8.15 -5.53 -3.99
CA ILE A 209 -8.85 -5.20 -2.75
C ILE A 209 -10.34 -5.44 -2.92
N VAL A 210 -10.98 -6.03 -1.91
CA VAL A 210 -12.43 -6.24 -1.89
C VAL A 210 -13.08 -5.12 -1.10
N GLN A 211 -14.12 -4.50 -1.63
CA GLN A 211 -14.96 -3.55 -0.89
C GLN A 211 -16.35 -4.14 -0.65
N ASP A 212 -16.75 -4.21 0.62
CA ASP A 212 -18.07 -4.69 1.03
C ASP A 212 -19.15 -3.64 0.70
N HIS A 213 -20.28 -4.10 0.16
CA HIS A 213 -21.40 -3.23 -0.21
C HIS A 213 -22.11 -2.61 1.00
N SER A 214 -22.13 -3.29 2.14
CA SER A 214 -22.92 -2.93 3.32
C SER A 214 -22.31 -1.77 4.11
N ASN A 215 -21.00 -1.82 4.35
CA ASN A 215 -20.29 -0.90 5.23
C ASN A 215 -19.16 -0.13 4.51
N LYS A 216 -18.93 -0.38 3.22
CA LYS A 216 -17.84 0.19 2.41
C LYS A 216 -16.44 -0.08 2.95
N GLN A 217 -16.29 -1.02 3.87
CA GLN A 217 -14.99 -1.45 4.38
C GLN A 217 -14.24 -2.20 3.29
N THR A 218 -12.93 -1.99 3.26
CA THR A 218 -12.04 -2.61 2.30
C THR A 218 -11.22 -3.70 2.97
N ASN A 219 -11.09 -4.84 2.30
CA ASN A 219 -10.34 -5.99 2.74
C ASN A 219 -9.32 -6.40 1.67
N LEU A 220 -8.03 -6.26 2.00
CA LEU A 220 -6.91 -6.64 1.15
C LEU A 220 -6.50 -8.10 1.34
N THR A 221 -6.67 -8.65 2.54
CA THR A 221 -6.24 -10.00 2.90
C THR A 221 -7.06 -11.09 2.23
N PHE A 222 -8.29 -10.78 1.79
CA PHE A 222 -9.18 -11.73 1.09
C PHE A 222 -8.59 -12.31 -0.20
N ILE A 223 -7.76 -11.55 -0.92
CA ILE A 223 -7.13 -12.01 -2.18
C ILE A 223 -5.62 -12.16 -2.01
N GLU A 224 -4.99 -11.24 -1.28
CA GLU A 224 -3.53 -11.16 -1.24
C GLU A 224 -2.92 -11.90 -0.05
N GLY A 225 -3.72 -12.18 0.98
CA GLY A 225 -3.22 -12.69 2.25
C GLY A 225 -2.53 -11.60 3.08
N SER A 226 -1.98 -12.03 4.21
CA SER A 226 -1.21 -11.19 5.13
C SER A 226 -0.08 -12.05 5.67
N HIS A 227 1.17 -11.58 5.58
CA HIS A 227 2.35 -12.31 6.06
C HIS A 227 3.27 -11.33 6.76
N TYR A 228 3.62 -11.59 8.02
CA TYR A 228 4.48 -10.69 8.79
C TYR A 228 5.86 -10.45 8.12
N GLN A 229 6.30 -11.36 7.25
CA GLN A 229 7.57 -11.29 6.52
C GLN A 229 7.59 -10.23 5.42
N THR A 230 6.42 -9.77 4.95
CA THR A 230 6.29 -8.82 3.85
C THR A 230 7.09 -7.56 4.11
N LYS A 231 7.87 -7.11 3.14
CA LYS A 231 8.66 -5.90 3.29
C LYS A 231 7.77 -4.67 3.13
N ASN A 232 7.57 -3.93 4.21
CA ASN A 232 6.84 -2.67 4.19
C ASN A 232 7.70 -1.51 4.70
N ASP A 233 7.42 -0.33 4.17
CA ASP A 233 7.95 0.94 4.65
C ASP A 233 6.94 1.62 5.57
N TYR A 234 7.35 1.99 6.76
CA TYR A 234 6.53 2.75 7.71
C TYR A 234 7.03 4.18 7.85
N TYR A 235 6.09 5.12 7.80
CA TYR A 235 6.34 6.55 7.88
C TYR A 235 5.68 7.09 9.14
N ILE A 236 6.50 7.61 10.06
CA ILE A 236 6.05 8.22 11.31
C ILE A 236 6.16 9.73 11.17
N TYR A 237 5.02 10.41 11.22
CA TYR A 237 4.90 11.87 11.20
C TYR A 237 4.54 12.36 12.60
N VAL A 238 5.31 13.31 13.11
CA VAL A 238 5.09 13.92 14.42
C VAL A 238 4.73 15.38 14.24
N TYR A 239 3.48 15.67 14.58
CA TYR A 239 2.93 17.01 14.58
C TYR A 239 2.93 17.59 15.99
N TYR A 240 3.22 18.87 16.10
CA TYR A 240 3.21 19.61 17.35
C TYR A 240 2.34 20.87 17.23
N ARG A 241 1.47 21.07 18.22
CA ARG A 241 0.68 22.28 18.38
C ARG A 241 1.17 23.05 19.59
N GLU A 242 1.88 24.15 19.33
CA GLU A 242 2.30 25.07 20.36
C GLU A 242 1.10 25.82 20.97
N ILE A 243 1.18 26.12 22.27
CA ILE A 243 0.17 26.91 22.96
C ILE A 243 0.03 28.28 22.27
N GLY A 244 -1.21 28.65 21.97
CA GLY A 244 -1.53 29.91 21.29
C GLY A 244 -1.44 29.87 19.76
N LYS A 245 -0.98 28.77 19.16
CA LYS A 245 -1.05 28.58 17.70
C LYS A 245 -2.34 27.88 17.25
N ASN A 246 -2.80 28.30 16.08
CA ASN A 246 -4.02 27.78 15.44
C ASN A 246 -3.74 26.71 14.37
N TYR A 247 -2.50 26.22 14.31
CA TYR A 247 -2.08 25.21 13.33
C TYR A 247 -1.10 24.23 13.95
N GLU A 248 -0.99 23.07 13.31
CA GLU A 248 -0.09 21.98 13.70
C GLU A 248 1.15 22.03 12.83
N GLN A 249 2.32 21.91 13.46
CA GLN A 249 3.61 21.92 12.79
C GLN A 249 4.14 20.51 12.66
N LEU A 250 4.58 20.10 11.47
CA LEU A 250 5.35 18.87 11.34
C LEU A 250 6.77 19.11 11.89
N ILE A 251 7.06 18.59 13.07
CA ILE A 251 8.35 18.78 13.77
C ILE A 251 9.26 17.56 13.67
N GLY A 252 8.73 16.44 13.17
CA GLY A 252 9.45 15.18 13.07
C GLY A 252 8.94 14.29 11.95
N PHE A 253 9.87 13.63 11.29
CA PHE A 253 9.59 12.64 10.25
C PHE A 253 10.62 11.52 10.36
N LYS A 254 10.14 10.28 10.30
CA LYS A 254 11.00 9.10 10.23
C LYS A 254 10.40 8.08 9.27
N LYS A 255 11.21 7.64 8.31
CA LYS A 255 10.97 6.43 7.53
C LYS A 255 11.74 5.28 8.18
N THR A 256 11.09 4.15 8.33
CA THR A 256 11.67 2.88 8.78
C THR A 256 11.08 1.75 7.94
N SER A 257 11.74 0.62 7.84
CA SER A 257 11.24 -0.53 7.07
C SER A 257 11.26 -1.78 7.93
N SER A 258 10.41 -2.75 7.61
CA SER A 258 10.57 -4.11 8.14
C SER A 258 11.79 -4.75 7.45
N GLU A 259 12.83 -5.07 8.21
CA GLU A 259 13.98 -5.81 7.67
C GLU A 259 13.73 -7.32 7.78
N LEU A 260 14.08 -8.04 6.71
CA LEU A 260 14.24 -9.48 6.76
C LEU A 260 15.66 -9.74 7.28
N PHE A 261 15.75 -10.04 8.57
CA PHE A 261 16.93 -10.41 9.37
C PHE A 261 17.83 -9.26 9.84
#